data_AF-A0A954N8A2-F1
#
_entry.id   AF-A0A954N8A2-F1
#
_cell.length_a   1.000
_cell.length_b   1.000
_cell.length_c   1.000
_cell.angle_alpha   90.00
_cell.angle_beta   90.00
_cell.angle_gamma   90.00
#
_symmetry.space_group_name_H-M   'P 1'
#
loop_
_entity.id
_entity.type
_entity.pdbx_description
1 polymer ?
#
loop_
_entity_poly.entity_id
_entity_poly.type
_entity_poly.pdbx_seq_one_letter_code
_entity_poly.pdbx_strand_id
1 'polypeptide(L)'
;MATIFAIVGTALVVLFGSAVVFSVPGVPGSCGGKLQTGRFVESYTDNVLGTSFRAYGDGAVINAGIGIGDVVVEPRHVLLGGAVLCDIPEKAQHVTVYRERGRLRIAADGQDVYTTDKLWW
;
A
#
# COMPACT_ATOMS: atom_id res chain seq x y z
N MET A 1 12.61 20.58 -32.00
CA MET A 1 13.07 19.22 -32.37
C MET A 1 12.52 18.28 -31.30
N ALA A 2 11.40 17.61 -31.58
CA ALA A 2 10.68 16.80 -30.60
C ALA A 2 11.10 15.33 -30.74
N THR A 3 11.71 14.78 -29.69
CA THR A 3 12.12 13.37 -29.66
C THR A 3 10.98 12.56 -29.04
N ILE A 4 10.31 11.78 -29.87
CA ILE A 4 9.34 10.76 -29.46
C ILE A 4 10.14 9.58 -28.88
N PHE A 5 10.09 9.37 -27.57
CA PHE A 5 10.53 8.10 -26.98
C PHE A 5 9.34 7.15 -26.93
N ALA A 6 9.30 6.23 -27.90
CA ALA A 6 8.43 5.07 -27.86
C ALA A 6 8.94 4.12 -26.77
N ILE A 7 8.24 4.05 -25.63
CA ILE A 7 8.39 2.94 -24.69
C ILE A 7 7.32 1.92 -25.05
N VAL A 8 7.73 0.90 -25.78
CA VAL A 8 6.96 -0.33 -25.99
C VAL A 8 6.95 -1.08 -24.66
N GLY A 9 6.01 -0.72 -23.79
CA GLY A 9 5.69 -1.46 -22.57
C GLY A 9 4.49 -2.34 -22.83
N THR A 10 4.70 -3.63 -22.99
CA THR A 10 3.67 -4.64 -23.24
C THR A 10 2.64 -4.63 -22.10
N ALA A 11 1.47 -4.03 -22.34
CA ALA A 11 0.35 -4.06 -21.41
C ALA A 11 -0.31 -5.45 -21.44
N LEU A 12 0.01 -6.30 -20.47
CA LEU A 12 -0.79 -7.50 -20.22
C LEU A 12 -1.90 -7.14 -19.23
N VAL A 13 -3.07 -6.78 -19.76
CA VAL A 13 -4.29 -6.59 -18.97
C VAL A 13 -4.88 -7.97 -18.68
N VAL A 14 -4.61 -8.52 -17.49
CA VAL A 14 -5.37 -9.65 -16.97
C VAL A 14 -6.57 -9.09 -16.19
N LEU A 15 -7.66 -8.87 -16.90
CA LEU A 15 -8.99 -8.75 -16.32
C LEU A 15 -9.30 -10.08 -15.62
N PHE A 16 -9.32 -10.09 -14.29
CA PHE A 16 -10.20 -10.88 -13.39
C PHE A 16 -9.55 -10.94 -11.99
N GLY A 17 -10.08 -10.15 -11.04
CA GLY A 17 -10.10 -10.51 -9.61
C GLY A 17 -8.82 -10.40 -8.77
N SER A 18 -7.67 -9.98 -9.27
CA SER A 18 -6.47 -9.76 -8.45
C SER A 18 -5.58 -8.69 -9.08
N ALA A 19 -5.34 -7.59 -8.37
CA ALA A 19 -4.55 -6.48 -8.89
C ALA A 19 -3.11 -6.93 -9.17
N VAL A 20 -2.71 -6.87 -10.44
CA VAL A 20 -1.33 -7.11 -10.88
C VAL A 20 -0.57 -5.78 -10.81
N VAL A 21 0.54 -5.76 -10.06
CA VAL A 21 1.38 -4.58 -9.86
C VAL A 21 2.49 -4.57 -10.91
N PHE A 22 2.57 -3.48 -11.70
CA PHE A 22 3.73 -3.19 -12.55
C PHE A 22 4.73 -2.38 -11.73
N SER A 23 5.92 -2.95 -11.47
CA SER A 23 7.02 -2.22 -10.83
C SER A 23 7.95 -1.66 -11.91
N VAL A 24 7.91 -0.35 -12.13
CA VAL A 24 8.89 0.36 -12.97
C VAL A 24 10.04 0.82 -12.06
N PRO A 25 11.31 0.52 -12.37
CA PRO A 25 12.44 0.98 -11.57
C PRO A 25 12.47 2.52 -11.48
N GLY A 26 12.45 3.05 -10.26
CA GLY A 26 12.55 4.50 -9.99
C GLY A 26 11.21 5.25 -9.93
N VAL A 27 10.07 4.57 -9.99
CA VAL A 27 8.75 5.19 -9.75
C VAL A 27 8.19 4.63 -8.43
N PRO A 28 7.72 5.48 -7.49
CA PRO A 28 7.02 5.02 -6.30
C PRO A 28 5.90 4.05 -6.68
N GLY A 29 5.90 2.87 -6.07
CA GLY A 29 4.85 1.89 -6.29
C GLY A 29 3.63 2.24 -5.44
N SER A 30 2.45 2.35 -6.07
CA SER A 30 1.18 2.30 -5.35
C SER A 30 0.44 1.00 -5.68
N CYS A 31 -0.16 0.40 -4.66
CA CYS A 31 -1.17 -0.63 -4.85
C CYS A 31 -2.29 -0.46 -3.83
N GLY A 32 -3.52 -0.81 -4.22
CA GLY A 32 -4.65 -0.65 -3.34
C GLY A 32 -5.92 -1.29 -3.89
N GLY A 33 -6.95 -1.29 -3.06
CA GLY A 33 -8.24 -1.84 -3.40
C GLY A 33 -9.32 -1.47 -2.40
N LYS A 34 -10.57 -1.75 -2.80
CA LYS A 34 -11.75 -1.53 -1.98
C LYS A 34 -12.05 -2.78 -1.16
N LEU A 35 -12.25 -2.61 0.15
CA LEU A 35 -12.69 -3.65 1.07
C LEU A 35 -14.19 -3.95 0.91
N GLN A 36 -14.66 -5.03 1.54
CA GLN A 36 -16.06 -5.45 1.48
C GLN A 36 -17.02 -4.41 2.10
N THR A 37 -16.62 -3.68 3.14
CA THR A 37 -17.40 -2.56 3.70
C THR A 37 -17.45 -1.32 2.79
N GLY A 38 -16.61 -1.28 1.76
CA GLY A 38 -16.49 -0.17 0.85
C GLY A 38 -15.41 0.84 1.20
N ARG A 39 -14.69 0.65 2.31
CA ARG A 39 -13.47 1.39 2.62
C ARG A 39 -12.40 1.14 1.55
N PHE A 40 -11.71 2.17 1.12
CA PHE A 40 -10.55 2.06 0.25
C PHE A 40 -9.28 1.93 1.08
N VAL A 41 -8.41 1.00 0.69
CA VAL A 41 -7.09 0.83 1.31
C VAL A 41 -6.04 0.91 0.22
N GLU A 42 -5.05 1.77 0.44
CA GLU A 42 -3.96 2.00 -0.49
C GLU A 42 -2.63 1.93 0.25
N SER A 43 -1.58 1.53 -0.47
CA SER A 43 -0.21 1.60 0.01
C SER A 43 0.68 2.29 -1.00
N TYR A 44 1.53 3.17 -0.50
CA TYR A 44 2.58 3.84 -1.26
C TYR A 44 3.92 3.40 -0.72
N THR A 45 4.85 3.05 -1.61
CA THR A 45 6.23 2.78 -1.23
C THR A 45 7.21 3.49 -2.14
N ASP A 46 8.26 4.03 -1.53
CA ASP A 46 9.46 4.49 -2.23
C ASP A 46 10.43 3.36 -2.61
N ASN A 47 10.13 2.11 -2.23
CA ASN A 47 10.95 0.94 -2.54
C ASN A 47 10.55 0.31 -3.88
N VAL A 48 11.55 0.02 -4.72
CA VAL A 48 11.41 -0.56 -6.06
C VAL A 48 10.99 -2.04 -6.03
N LEU A 49 11.21 -2.75 -4.91
CA LEU A 49 11.02 -4.21 -4.81
C LEU A 49 9.56 -4.65 -4.56
N GLY A 50 8.59 -3.84 -5.00
CA GLY A 50 7.19 -4.22 -5.11
C GLY A 50 6.44 -4.10 -3.79
N THR A 51 5.47 -3.19 -3.76
CA THR A 51 4.36 -3.29 -2.81
C THR A 51 3.30 -4.19 -3.42
N SER A 52 2.64 -5.00 -2.61
CA SER A 52 1.51 -5.82 -3.06
C SER A 52 0.35 -5.66 -2.09
N PHE A 53 -0.86 -5.79 -2.62
CA PHE A 53 -2.11 -5.64 -1.89
C PHE A 53 -2.97 -6.89 -2.09
N ARG A 54 -3.50 -7.42 -1.00
CA ARG A 54 -4.47 -8.51 -1.01
C ARG A 54 -5.59 -8.22 -0.02
N ALA A 55 -6.79 -7.94 -0.52
CA ALA A 55 -7.99 -7.89 0.30
C ALA A 55 -8.43 -9.30 0.73
N TYR A 56 -8.96 -9.42 1.96
CA TYR A 56 -9.60 -10.61 2.49
C TYR A 56 -10.77 -10.20 3.40
N GLY A 57 -12.00 -10.45 2.98
CA GLY A 57 -13.19 -9.95 3.69
C GLY A 57 -13.14 -8.44 3.89
N ASP A 58 -13.10 -8.01 5.16
CA ASP A 58 -12.99 -6.59 5.54
C ASP A 58 -11.59 -6.18 6.00
N GLY A 59 -10.57 -6.97 5.65
CA GLY A 59 -9.18 -6.65 5.87
C GLY A 59 -8.36 -6.64 4.58
N ALA A 60 -7.15 -6.13 4.67
CA ALA A 60 -6.16 -6.19 3.60
C ALA A 60 -4.77 -6.49 4.14
N VAL A 61 -4.00 -7.29 3.40
CA VAL A 61 -2.58 -7.47 3.62
C VAL A 61 -1.84 -6.63 2.59
N ILE A 62 -0.91 -5.81 3.07
CA ILE A 62 -0.01 -5.00 2.29
C ILE A 62 1.41 -5.46 2.58
N ASN A 63 2.13 -5.90 1.56
CA ASN A 63 3.57 -6.03 1.70
C ASN A 63 4.21 -4.63 1.58
N ALA A 64 4.75 -4.11 2.68
CA ALA A 64 5.41 -2.81 2.71
C ALA A 64 6.87 -2.89 2.22
N GLY A 65 7.26 -3.97 1.56
CA GLY A 65 8.60 -4.23 1.05
C GLY A 65 9.57 -4.77 2.10
N ILE A 66 10.81 -5.01 1.65
CA ILE A 66 11.88 -5.65 2.44
C ILE A 66 12.14 -4.86 3.74
N GLY A 67 12.31 -5.59 4.84
CA GLY A 67 12.68 -5.04 6.16
C GLY A 67 11.49 -4.67 7.07
N ILE A 68 10.34 -4.27 6.50
CA ILE A 68 9.12 -3.99 7.27
C ILE A 68 8.26 -5.25 7.38
N GLY A 69 8.06 -5.96 6.26
CA GLY A 69 7.18 -7.12 6.19
C GLY A 69 5.73 -6.75 5.87
N ASP A 70 4.82 -7.62 6.29
CA ASP A 70 3.39 -7.49 5.99
C ASP A 70 2.69 -6.57 7.00
N VAL A 71 2.08 -5.52 6.48
CA VAL A 71 1.16 -4.63 7.17
C VAL A 71 -0.25 -5.14 6.92
N VAL A 72 -0.98 -5.42 8.00
CA VAL A 72 -2.35 -5.93 7.91
C VAL A 72 -3.29 -4.82 8.35
N VAL A 73 -4.18 -4.39 7.46
CA VAL A 73 -5.21 -3.40 7.73
C VAL A 73 -6.50 -4.16 8.03
N GLU A 74 -6.92 -4.15 9.29
CA GLU A 74 -8.21 -4.67 9.75
C GLU A 74 -9.24 -3.54 9.88
N PRO A 75 -10.53 -3.84 10.08
CA PRO A 75 -11.58 -2.81 10.12
C PRO A 75 -11.35 -1.73 11.19
N ARG A 76 -10.68 -2.08 12.29
CA ARG A 76 -10.47 -1.20 13.44
C ARG A 76 -9.01 -0.95 13.79
N HIS A 77 -8.08 -1.72 13.23
CA HIS A 77 -6.69 -1.71 13.65
C HIS A 77 -5.76 -1.91 12.45
N VAL A 78 -4.54 -1.41 12.54
CA VAL A 78 -3.45 -1.81 11.65
C VAL A 78 -2.47 -2.64 12.46
N LEU A 79 -2.03 -3.76 11.90
CA LEU A 79 -1.07 -4.67 12.50
C LEU A 79 0.21 -4.74 11.67
N LEU A 80 1.32 -5.00 12.35
CA LEU A 80 2.62 -5.29 11.75
C LEU A 80 3.24 -6.48 12.47
N GLY A 81 3.49 -7.57 11.73
CA GLY A 81 4.02 -8.80 12.32
C GLY A 81 3.11 -9.40 13.41
N GLY A 82 1.79 -9.19 13.31
CA GLY A 82 0.79 -9.67 14.27
C GLY A 82 0.60 -8.80 15.51
N ALA A 83 1.38 -7.73 15.68
CA ALA A 83 1.17 -6.75 16.76
C ALA A 83 0.35 -5.56 16.26
N VAL A 84 -0.60 -5.08 17.07
CA VAL A 84 -1.36 -3.86 16.78
C VAL A 84 -0.42 -2.65 16.81
N LEU A 85 -0.35 -1.91 15.71
CA LEU A 85 0.37 -0.65 15.59
C LEU A 85 -0.48 0.54 16.02
N CYS A 86 -1.71 0.61 15.52
CA CYS A 86 -2.62 1.73 15.78
C CYS A 86 -4.07 1.34 15.52
N ASP A 87 -4.98 2.15 16.06
CA ASP A 87 -6.40 2.08 15.79
C ASP A 87 -6.78 2.93 14.57
N ILE A 88 -7.78 2.48 13.82
CA ILE A 88 -8.36 3.20 12.69
C ILE A 88 -9.70 3.80 13.14
N PRO A 89 -9.96 5.09 12.89
CA PRO A 89 -11.27 5.69 13.13
C PRO A 89 -12.37 4.89 12.44
N GLU A 90 -13.44 4.55 13.15
CA GLU A 90 -14.52 3.69 12.64
C GLU A 90 -15.17 4.25 11.37
N LYS A 91 -15.26 5.57 11.27
CA LYS A 91 -15.84 6.27 10.11
C LYS A 91 -14.90 6.43 8.92
N ALA A 92 -13.62 6.04 9.07
CA ALA A 92 -12.63 6.22 8.02
C ALA A 92 -13.04 5.49 6.73
N GLN A 93 -13.07 6.22 5.62
CA GLN A 93 -13.42 5.68 4.30
C GLN A 93 -12.19 5.35 3.46
N HIS A 94 -11.06 5.97 3.77
CA HIS A 94 -9.80 5.75 3.08
C HIS A 94 -8.69 5.53 4.12
N VAL A 95 -7.92 4.45 3.96
CA VAL A 95 -6.72 4.19 4.77
C VAL A 95 -5.54 4.07 3.83
N THR A 96 -4.48 4.81 4.12
CA THR A 96 -3.28 4.83 3.29
C THR A 96 -2.06 4.46 4.13
N VAL A 97 -1.30 3.47 3.67
CA VAL A 97 -0.06 3.01 4.30
C VAL A 97 1.12 3.51 3.47
N TYR A 98 1.92 4.39 4.03
CA TYR A 98 3.11 4.96 3.40
C TYR A 98 4.36 4.30 3.94
N ARG A 99 5.22 3.81 3.04
CA ARG A 99 6.63 3.61 3.30
C ARG A 99 7.43 4.68 2.58
N GLU A 100 8.10 5.53 3.35
CA GLU A 100 8.96 6.58 2.82
C GLU A 100 10.26 6.65 3.63
N ARG A 101 11.39 6.56 2.94
CA ARG A 101 12.75 6.61 3.50
C ARG A 101 12.94 5.62 4.64
N GLY A 102 12.36 4.43 4.49
CA GLY A 102 12.41 3.37 5.50
C GLY A 102 11.53 3.62 6.73
N ARG A 103 10.66 4.63 6.74
CA ARG A 103 9.66 4.85 7.80
C ARG A 103 8.28 4.41 7.35
N LEU A 104 7.47 4.00 8.32
CA LEU A 104 6.07 3.64 8.12
C LEU A 104 5.19 4.77 8.67
N ARG A 105 4.26 5.23 7.84
CA ARG A 105 3.22 6.20 8.20
C ARG A 105 1.87 5.65 7.75
N ILE A 106 0.84 5.81 8.57
CA ILE A 106 -0.52 5.38 8.27
C ILE A 106 -1.41 6.60 8.42
N ALA A 107 -2.18 6.88 7.36
CA ALA A 107 -3.19 7.92 7.37
C ALA A 107 -4.58 7.32 7.20
N ALA A 108 -5.56 7.88 7.90
CA ALA A 108 -6.99 7.61 7.72
C ALA A 108 -7.69 8.90 7.27
N ASP A 109 -8.36 8.87 6.13
CA ASP A 109 -8.98 10.04 5.47
C ASP A 109 -8.02 11.23 5.34
N GLY A 110 -6.74 10.95 5.10
CA GLY A 110 -5.68 11.96 4.98
C GLY A 110 -5.12 12.48 6.30
N GLN A 111 -5.62 12.02 7.45
CA GLN A 111 -5.07 12.35 8.77
C GLN A 111 -4.12 11.26 9.26
N ASP A 112 -2.93 11.64 9.69
CA ASP A 112 -1.96 10.70 10.25
C ASP A 112 -2.49 10.10 11.57
N VAL A 113 -2.66 8.79 11.58
CA VAL A 113 -3.04 8.01 12.77
C VAL A 113 -1.84 7.28 13.38
N TYR A 114 -0.78 7.10 12.60
CA TYR A 114 0.48 6.52 13.07
C TYR A 114 1.65 7.01 12.23
N THR A 115 2.73 7.39 12.89
CA THR A 115 4.03 7.65 12.27
C THR A 115 5.09 7.10 13.20
N THR A 116 6.05 6.37 12.63
CA THR A 116 7.18 5.85 13.39
C THR A 116 8.48 6.56 13.05
N ASP A 117 9.34 6.68 14.05
CA ASP A 117 10.72 7.11 13.88
C ASP A 117 11.67 5.95 13.58
N LYS A 118 11.20 4.70 13.70
CA LYS A 118 11.98 3.51 13.39
C LYS A 118 12.25 3.46 11.88
N LEU A 119 13.52 3.24 11.55
CA LEU A 119 13.96 3.01 10.18
C LEU A 119 14.10 1.50 9.93
N TRP A 120 13.45 1.03 8.88
CA TRP A 120 13.60 -0.31 8.33
C TRP A 120 14.29 -0.22 6.97
N TRP A 121 15.50 -0.78 6.92
CA TRP A 121 16.35 -0.89 5.73
C TRP A 121 16.07 -2.19 4.98
#